data_AF-A0A1J5IWE8-F1
#
_entry.id   AF-A0A1J5IWE8-F1
#
_cell.length_a   1.000
_cell.length_b   1.000
_cell.length_c   1.000
_cell.angle_alpha   90.00
_cell.angle_beta   90.00
_cell.angle_gamma   90.00
#
_symmetry.space_group_name_H-M   'P 1'
#
loop_
_entity.id
_entity.type
_entity.pdbx_description
1 polymer ?
#
loop_
_entity_poly.entity_id
_entity_poly.type
_entity_poly.pdbx_seq_one_letter_code
_entity_poly.pdbx_strand_id
1 'polypeptide(L)'
;MDIIAQRGAVGWVDIDWGKLADDRVIGIESNYRMTGWTPTAALIRRMFGSDKSSYPVLFCCEALPTKRTFSLKEILEKLENQGLSYDPDKRQGVFLNCPVGDQFVGLLILASGHQQIGKMLDQLKWITAEFDSLHT
;
A
#
# COMPACT_ATOMS: atom_id res chain seq x y z
N MET A 1 21.81 -2.12 18.48
CA MET A 1 22.99 -2.08 17.61
C MET A 1 22.75 -3.11 16.51
N ASP A 2 22.66 -2.69 15.24
CA ASP A 2 22.14 -3.52 14.13
C ASP A 2 23.15 -4.56 13.64
N ILE A 3 22.89 -5.84 13.92
CA ILE A 3 23.70 -7.00 13.50
C ILE A 3 23.89 -7.03 11.96
N ILE A 4 22.91 -6.54 11.22
CA ILE A 4 22.92 -6.52 9.75
C ILE A 4 23.93 -5.48 9.23
N ALA A 5 23.94 -4.27 9.80
CA ALA A 5 24.89 -3.22 9.45
C ALA A 5 26.33 -3.61 9.79
N GLN A 6 26.53 -4.36 10.89
CA GLN A 6 27.85 -4.88 11.29
C GLN A 6 28.44 -5.90 10.30
N ARG A 7 27.60 -6.55 9.49
CA ARG A 7 28.03 -7.48 8.43
C ARG A 7 28.30 -6.79 7.09
N GLY A 8 28.27 -5.45 7.05
CA GLY A 8 28.57 -4.67 5.85
C GLY A 8 27.43 -4.64 4.82
N ALA A 9 26.23 -5.10 5.18
CA ALA A 9 25.07 -4.99 4.31
C ALA A 9 24.64 -3.51 4.20
N VAL A 10 24.56 -3.01 2.97
CA VAL A 10 24.14 -1.64 2.65
C VAL A 10 22.92 -1.72 1.74
N GLY A 11 21.81 -1.11 2.14
CA GLY A 11 20.58 -1.05 1.35
C GLY A 11 19.32 -1.34 2.16
N TRP A 12 18.24 -1.65 1.46
CA TRP A 12 16.97 -2.03 2.06
C TRP A 12 17.00 -3.49 2.50
N VAL A 13 16.43 -3.74 3.67
CA VAL A 13 16.21 -5.07 4.21
C VAL A 13 14.78 -5.14 4.69
N ASP A 14 14.03 -6.04 4.09
CA ASP A 14 12.66 -6.36 4.47
C ASP A 14 12.69 -7.66 5.27
N ILE A 15 11.99 -7.70 6.41
CA ILE A 15 11.99 -8.85 7.32
C ILE A 15 10.56 -9.33 7.45
N ASP A 16 10.30 -10.53 6.97
CA ASP A 16 9.03 -11.21 7.18
C ASP A 16 9.00 -11.74 8.61
N TRP A 17 7.95 -11.39 9.35
CA TRP A 17 7.78 -11.79 10.74
C TRP A 17 6.33 -12.17 11.03
N GLY A 18 6.14 -12.94 12.10
CA GLY A 18 4.82 -13.35 12.56
C GLY A 18 4.68 -13.21 14.07
N LYS A 19 3.42 -13.12 14.52
CA LYS A 19 3.05 -13.20 15.93
C LYS A 19 2.36 -14.53 16.19
N LEU A 20 2.88 -15.31 17.13
CA LEU A 20 2.35 -16.62 17.51
C LEU A 20 1.12 -16.46 18.43
N ALA A 21 0.38 -17.55 18.61
CA ALA A 21 -0.81 -17.58 19.48
C ALA A 21 -0.50 -17.28 20.95
N ASP A 22 0.75 -17.44 21.37
CA ASP A 22 1.26 -17.13 22.72
C ASP A 22 1.94 -15.76 22.79
N ASP A 23 1.60 -14.85 21.89
CA ASP A 23 2.10 -13.48 21.77
C ASP A 23 3.60 -13.32 21.43
N ARG A 24 4.36 -14.42 21.28
CA ARG A 24 5.75 -14.33 20.83
C ARG A 24 5.85 -13.84 19.39
N VAL A 25 6.89 -13.06 19.11
CA VAL A 25 7.23 -12.58 17.75
C VAL A 25 8.40 -13.42 17.21
N ILE A 26 8.27 -13.87 15.97
CA ILE A 26 9.31 -14.63 15.27
C ILE A 26 9.63 -13.97 13.92
N GLY A 27 10.93 -13.91 13.56
CA GLY A 27 11.36 -13.62 12.20
C GLY A 27 11.35 -14.90 11.36
N ILE A 28 10.89 -14.81 10.12
CA ILE A 28 10.69 -15.94 9.20
C ILE A 28 11.72 -15.90 8.07
N GLU A 29 11.82 -14.75 7.38
CA GLU A 29 12.71 -14.56 6.24
C GLU A 29 13.29 -13.14 6.24
N SER A 30 14.49 -12.99 5.66
CA SER A 30 15.10 -11.68 5.38
C SER A 30 15.33 -11.50 3.88
N ASN A 31 14.77 -10.44 3.32
CA ASN A 31 14.83 -10.09 1.91
C ASN A 31 15.78 -8.90 1.70
N TYR A 32 16.98 -9.17 1.17
CA TYR A 32 18.01 -8.15 0.87
C TYR A 32 17.83 -7.58 -0.55
N ARG A 33 16.67 -6.98 -0.81
CA ARG A 33 16.32 -6.36 -2.10
C ARG A 33 15.26 -5.28 -1.91
N MET A 34 15.01 -4.49 -2.95
CA MET A 34 13.77 -3.71 -3.01
C MET A 34 12.60 -4.66 -3.21
N THR A 35 11.78 -4.82 -2.17
CA THR A 35 10.48 -5.52 -2.26
C THR A 35 9.42 -4.58 -2.82
N GLY A 36 8.24 -5.11 -3.17
CA GLY A 36 7.12 -4.29 -3.64
C GLY A 36 6.70 -3.21 -2.63
N TRP A 37 6.94 -3.46 -1.34
CA TRP A 37 6.65 -2.52 -0.27
C TRP A 37 7.67 -1.39 -0.16
N THR A 38 8.88 -1.59 -0.68
CA THR A 38 9.99 -0.66 -0.48
C THR A 38 9.70 0.73 -1.06
N PRO A 39 9.22 0.89 -2.31
CA PRO A 39 8.81 2.19 -2.84
C PRO A 39 7.68 2.84 -2.04
N THR A 40 6.70 2.05 -1.60
CA THR A 40 5.57 2.52 -0.77
C THR A 40 6.06 3.08 0.56
N ALA A 41 6.93 2.35 1.27
CA ALA A 41 7.52 2.79 2.52
C ALA A 41 8.36 4.08 2.34
N ALA A 42 9.15 4.15 1.26
CA ALA A 42 9.93 5.35 0.94
C ALA A 42 9.04 6.57 0.63
N LEU A 43 7.95 6.37 -0.11
CA LEU A 43 6.96 7.41 -0.42
C LEU A 43 6.29 7.94 0.85
N ILE A 44 5.78 7.04 1.69
CA ILE A 44 5.14 7.37 2.97
C ILE A 44 6.10 8.18 3.84
N ARG A 45 7.37 7.73 3.97
CA ARG A 45 8.39 8.44 4.76
C ARG A 45 8.70 9.82 4.20
N ARG A 46 8.69 9.98 2.87
CA ARG A 46 8.89 11.28 2.22
C ARG A 46 7.72 12.23 2.46
N MET A 47 6.49 11.71 2.50
CA MET A 47 5.27 12.51 2.67
C MET A 47 5.02 12.91 4.13
N PHE A 48 5.22 11.99 5.07
CA PHE A 48 4.84 12.17 6.48
C PHE A 48 6.05 12.30 7.42
N GLY A 49 7.26 12.24 6.89
CA GLY A 49 8.48 12.25 7.70
C GLY A 49 8.74 10.88 8.35
N SER A 50 9.45 10.87 9.47
CA SER A 50 9.77 9.61 10.18
C SER A 50 8.92 9.37 11.43
N ASP A 51 8.05 10.32 11.78
CA ASP A 51 7.16 10.22 12.95
C ASP A 51 5.85 9.50 12.59
N LYS A 52 5.79 8.24 12.98
CA LYS A 52 4.65 7.34 12.70
C LYS A 52 3.36 7.76 13.41
N SER A 53 3.41 8.58 14.46
CA SER A 53 2.19 9.02 15.17
C SER A 53 1.31 9.93 14.30
N SER A 54 1.89 10.53 13.27
CA SER A 54 1.21 11.41 12.32
C SER A 54 0.70 10.71 11.06
N TYR A 55 0.92 9.40 10.95
CA TYR A 55 0.61 8.66 9.73
C TYR A 55 -0.90 8.40 9.64
N PRO A 56 -1.51 8.56 8.46
CA PRO A 56 -2.87 8.07 8.23
C PRO A 56 -2.90 6.54 8.35
N VAL A 57 -4.10 5.97 8.51
CA VAL A 57 -4.28 4.53 8.34
C VAL A 57 -4.01 4.19 6.87
N LEU A 58 -3.19 3.16 6.68
CA LEU A 58 -2.68 2.74 5.38
C LEU A 58 -3.36 1.44 4.98
N PHE A 59 -3.81 1.37 3.73
CA PHE A 59 -4.05 0.10 3.04
C PHE A 59 -3.25 0.13 1.76
N CYS A 60 -2.50 -0.94 1.48
CA CYS A 60 -1.78 -1.04 0.22
C CYS A 60 -1.89 -2.46 -0.30
N CYS A 61 -2.14 -2.55 -1.59
CA CYS A 61 -2.22 -3.79 -2.31
C CYS A 61 -1.47 -3.63 -3.63
N GLU A 62 -0.51 -4.52 -3.85
CA GLU A 62 0.46 -4.39 -4.94
C GLU A 62 -0.03 -5.04 -6.25
N ALA A 63 -1.05 -5.89 -6.16
CA ALA A 63 -1.58 -6.63 -7.30
C ALA A 63 -3.08 -6.94 -7.12
N LEU A 64 -3.93 -5.92 -7.20
CA LEU A 64 -5.38 -6.14 -7.23
C LEU A 64 -5.80 -6.54 -8.65
N PRO A 65 -6.44 -7.70 -8.86
CA PRO A 65 -6.93 -8.10 -10.17
C PRO A 65 -7.93 -7.08 -10.69
N THR A 66 -7.80 -6.68 -11.95
CA THR A 66 -8.71 -5.72 -12.58
C THR A 66 -9.86 -6.43 -13.30
N LYS A 67 -11.04 -5.80 -13.32
CA LYS A 67 -12.22 -6.34 -14.04
C LYS A 67 -12.02 -6.41 -15.56
N ARG A 68 -11.13 -5.56 -16.06
CA ARG A 68 -10.70 -5.46 -17.46
C ARG A 68 -9.38 -4.72 -17.52
N THR A 69 -8.83 -4.58 -18.71
CA THR A 69 -7.72 -3.68 -18.96
C THR A 69 -8.19 -2.22 -18.88
N PHE A 70 -7.41 -1.40 -18.18
CA PHE A 70 -7.59 0.04 -18.06
C PHE A 70 -6.33 0.75 -18.52
N SER A 71 -6.47 1.91 -19.14
CA SER A 71 -5.31 2.79 -19.35
C SER A 71 -4.98 3.54 -18.04
N LEU A 72 -3.70 3.88 -17.84
CA LEU A 72 -3.29 4.71 -16.71
C LEU A 72 -4.08 6.02 -16.65
N LYS A 73 -4.26 6.69 -17.81
CA LYS A 73 -5.02 7.93 -17.92
C LYS A 73 -6.47 7.77 -17.46
N GLU A 74 -7.14 6.72 -17.91
CA GLU A 74 -8.52 6.43 -17.53
C GLU A 74 -8.69 6.27 -16.02
N ILE A 75 -7.74 5.60 -15.36
CA ILE A 75 -7.79 5.42 -13.90
C ILE A 75 -7.61 6.76 -13.20
N LEU A 76 -6.59 7.53 -13.60
CA LEU A 76 -6.29 8.82 -12.99
C LEU A 76 -7.46 9.81 -13.13
N GLU A 77 -8.04 9.95 -14.32
CA GLU A 77 -9.20 10.82 -14.56
C GLU A 77 -10.40 10.39 -13.71
N LYS A 78 -10.61 9.08 -13.54
CA LYS A 78 -11.73 8.57 -12.76
C LYS A 78 -11.54 8.76 -11.26
N LEU A 79 -10.33 8.56 -10.75
CA LEU A 79 -9.98 8.88 -9.36
C LEU A 79 -10.18 10.37 -9.06
N GLU A 80 -9.77 11.24 -9.98
CA GLU A 80 -9.94 12.69 -9.84
C GLU A 80 -11.42 13.08 -9.86
N ASN A 81 -12.19 12.61 -10.85
CA ASN A 81 -13.61 12.89 -10.97
C ASN A 81 -14.46 12.40 -9.79
N GLN A 82 -14.00 11.35 -9.08
CA GLN A 82 -14.66 10.82 -7.88
C GLN A 82 -14.15 11.45 -6.57
N GLY A 83 -13.18 12.37 -6.64
CA GLY A 83 -12.55 12.96 -5.46
C GLY A 83 -11.76 11.94 -4.62
N LEU A 84 -11.26 10.88 -5.26
CA LEU A 84 -10.48 9.80 -4.63
C LEU A 84 -8.98 9.98 -4.76
N SER A 85 -8.51 10.81 -5.70
CA SER A 85 -7.10 11.16 -5.81
C SER A 85 -6.55 11.71 -4.50
N TYR A 86 -5.27 11.47 -4.24
CA TYR A 86 -4.63 11.98 -3.03
C TYR A 86 -4.75 13.50 -2.89
N ASP A 87 -5.28 13.92 -1.74
CA ASP A 87 -5.41 15.29 -1.29
C ASP A 87 -4.33 15.56 -0.21
N PRO A 88 -3.32 16.41 -0.49
CA PRO A 88 -2.22 16.69 0.44
C PRO A 88 -2.66 17.44 1.68
N ASP A 89 -3.72 18.25 1.61
CA ASP A 89 -4.21 19.03 2.73
C ASP A 89 -4.95 18.12 3.72
N LYS A 90 -5.73 17.17 3.19
CA LYS A 90 -6.42 16.15 4.00
C LYS A 90 -5.53 14.97 4.37
N ARG A 91 -4.40 14.79 3.68
CA ARG A 91 -3.51 13.62 3.78
C ARG A 91 -4.24 12.29 3.53
N GLN A 92 -5.17 12.29 2.58
CA GLN A 92 -6.04 11.16 2.28
C GLN A 92 -6.21 10.98 0.78
N GLY A 93 -6.52 9.76 0.35
CA GLY A 93 -6.82 9.44 -1.04
C GLY A 93 -6.02 8.23 -1.54
N VAL A 94 -6.10 8.02 -2.85
CA VAL A 94 -5.57 6.86 -3.55
C VAL A 94 -4.36 7.26 -4.39
N PHE A 95 -3.30 6.47 -4.27
CA PHE A 95 -2.12 6.48 -5.13
C PHE A 95 -2.09 5.22 -5.98
N LEU A 96 -1.61 5.37 -7.22
CA LEU A 96 -1.22 4.23 -8.05
C LEU A 96 0.24 3.90 -7.73
N ASN A 97 0.47 2.72 -7.15
CA ASN A 97 1.79 2.26 -6.70
C ASN A 97 2.53 1.46 -7.79
N CYS A 98 1.80 0.79 -8.68
CA CYS A 98 2.35 0.00 -9.78
C CYS A 98 1.64 0.38 -11.08
N PRO A 99 2.34 0.55 -12.22
CA PRO A 99 1.69 0.70 -13.51
C PRO A 99 0.77 -0.49 -13.77
N VAL A 100 -0.38 -0.23 -14.39
CA VAL A 100 -1.37 -1.26 -14.75
C VAL A 100 -0.68 -2.31 -15.60
N GLY A 101 -0.40 -3.48 -15.02
CA GLY A 101 -0.19 -4.68 -15.84
C GLY A 101 -1.53 -5.04 -16.46
N ASP A 102 -1.56 -5.78 -17.56
CA ASP A 102 -2.78 -6.06 -18.33
C ASP A 102 -3.98 -6.55 -17.49
N GLN A 103 -3.72 -7.10 -16.29
CA GLN A 103 -4.71 -7.68 -15.38
C GLN A 103 -4.61 -7.21 -13.91
N PHE A 104 -3.68 -6.32 -13.54
CA PHE A 104 -3.49 -5.94 -12.13
C PHE A 104 -3.20 -4.46 -11.96
N VAL A 105 -3.68 -3.90 -10.84
CA VAL A 105 -3.36 -2.54 -10.39
C VAL A 105 -2.78 -2.57 -8.98
N GLY A 106 -1.72 -1.79 -8.76
CA GLY A 106 -1.19 -1.53 -7.42
C GLY A 106 -1.80 -0.24 -6.87
N LEU A 107 -2.43 -0.30 -5.71
CA LEU A 107 -3.06 0.84 -5.03
C LEU A 107 -2.49 1.03 -3.63
N LEU A 108 -2.21 2.28 -3.27
CA LEU A 108 -1.99 2.70 -1.89
C LEU A 108 -3.12 3.66 -1.51
N ILE A 109 -3.81 3.37 -0.42
CA ILE A 109 -4.95 4.11 0.10
C ILE A 109 -4.56 4.67 1.46
N LEU A 110 -4.66 5.99 1.60
CA LEU A 110 -4.43 6.73 2.83
C LEU A 110 -5.75 7.27 3.35
N ALA A 111 -6.08 6.99 4.61
CA ALA A 111 -7.34 7.41 5.21
C ALA A 111 -7.20 7.74 6.70
N SER A 112 -8.16 8.47 7.28
CA SER A 112 -8.18 8.73 8.73
C SER A 112 -8.50 7.52 9.60
N GLY A 113 -8.95 6.41 9.01
CA GLY A 113 -9.40 5.24 9.75
C GLY A 113 -9.76 4.05 8.87
N HIS A 114 -9.84 2.86 9.46
CA HIS A 114 -10.22 1.63 8.76
C HIS A 114 -11.61 1.71 8.10
N GLN A 115 -12.58 2.38 8.74
CA GLN A 115 -13.91 2.56 8.15
C GLN A 115 -13.86 3.37 6.86
N GLN A 116 -13.00 4.38 6.79
CA GLN A 116 -12.83 5.21 5.61
C GLN A 116 -12.10 4.45 4.49
N ILE A 117 -11.14 3.59 4.83
CA ILE A 117 -10.55 2.64 3.87
C ILE A 117 -11.65 1.79 3.24
N GLY A 118 -12.53 1.16 4.04
CA GLY A 118 -13.63 0.35 3.52
C GLY A 118 -14.51 1.11 2.52
N LYS A 119 -14.92 2.34 2.85
CA LYS A 119 -15.70 3.19 1.93
C LYS A 119 -14.97 3.48 0.62
N MET A 120 -13.67 3.77 0.69
CA MET A 120 -12.86 4.01 -0.52
C MET A 120 -12.70 2.75 -1.35
N LEU A 121 -12.54 1.58 -0.71
CA LEU A 121 -12.51 0.29 -1.40
C LEU A 121 -13.83 -0.01 -2.12
N ASP A 122 -14.98 0.29 -1.50
CA ASP A 122 -16.29 0.18 -2.16
C ASP A 122 -16.38 1.08 -3.39
N GLN A 123 -15.87 2.31 -3.31
CA GLN A 123 -15.83 3.24 -4.44
C GLN A 123 -14.86 2.80 -5.55
N LEU A 124 -13.89 1.93 -5.24
CA LEU A 124 -12.93 1.37 -6.19
C LEU A 124 -13.42 0.07 -6.86
N LYS A 125 -14.59 -0.47 -6.52
CA LYS A 125 -15.14 -1.71 -7.12
C LYS A 125 -15.26 -1.71 -8.64
N TRP A 126 -15.21 -0.54 -9.28
CA TRP A 126 -15.23 -0.44 -10.74
C TRP A 126 -13.92 -0.86 -11.41
N ILE A 127 -12.77 -0.76 -10.71
CA ILE A 127 -11.47 -1.14 -11.28
C ILE A 127 -11.17 -2.62 -11.06
N THR A 128 -11.64 -3.20 -9.97
CA THR A 128 -11.08 -4.42 -9.38
C THR A 128 -12.09 -5.56 -9.28
N ALA A 129 -11.67 -6.77 -9.63
CA ALA A 129 -12.53 -7.94 -9.76
C ALA A 129 -12.88 -8.60 -8.40
N GLU A 130 -12.04 -8.41 -7.38
CA GLU A 130 -12.12 -9.16 -6.13
C GLU A 130 -12.79 -8.43 -4.95
N PHE A 131 -13.13 -7.14 -5.04
CA PHE A 131 -13.76 -6.46 -3.89
C PHE A 131 -15.20 -6.90 -3.63
N ASP A 132 -15.77 -7.70 -4.52
CA ASP A 132 -17.08 -8.30 -4.33
C ASP A 132 -17.02 -9.51 -3.35
N SER A 133 -15.83 -10.04 -3.01
CA SER A 133 -15.65 -11.22 -2.12
C SER A 133 -15.01 -10.95 -0.75
N LEU A 134 -14.53 -9.73 -0.47
CA LEU A 134 -13.82 -9.39 0.80
C LEU A 134 -14.75 -9.07 1.99
N HIS A 135 -16.07 -9.25 1.85
CA HIS A 135 -17.07 -8.94 2.88
C HIS A 135 -18.03 -10.10 3.23
N THR A 136 -17.67 -11.35 2.89
CA THR A 136 -18.32 -12.55 3.41
C THR A 136 -17.54 -13.16 4.56
#